data_AF-A0A6B2LGA6-F1
#
_entry.id   AF-A0A6B2LGA6-F1
#
_cell.length_a   1.000
_cell.length_b   1.000
_cell.length_c   1.000
_cell.angle_alpha   90.00
_cell.angle_beta   90.00
_cell.angle_gamma   90.00
#
_symmetry.space_group_name_H-M   'P 1'
#
loop_
_entity.id
_entity.type
_entity.pdbx_description
1 polymer ?
#
loop_
_entity_poly.entity_id
_entity_poly.type
_entity_poly.pdbx_seq_one_letter_code
_entity_poly.pdbx_strand_id
1 'polypeptide(L)'
;MRGHANFLDAFMVVVFENAPSSKFSFPADLGDIKLAQTIPKFCFPEDKISLEGHDKTKEIIQEEFSFVLTVSDGSKRYGFCRRFLKKPEPSFLPVCFCLVSVWSSFSLFQQVLDHVELLLPVGKEAVQGYLNSLISQPFPMKGVTVTINVGDSGTPYRLTRSYNDFEYLDYVSFEPLFRSLPVKSILCLFASLLEERRVIGIATTLNKLSTCMNAMAALIYPFSWQVRMD
;
A
#
# COMPACT_ATOMS: atom_id res chain seq x y z
N MET A 1 27.55 -1.99 11.37
CA MET A 1 26.30 -2.06 12.16
C MET A 1 25.15 -1.85 11.19
N ARG A 2 24.41 -2.89 10.81
CA ARG A 2 23.21 -2.72 9.95
C ARG A 2 22.14 -2.07 10.84
N GLY A 3 21.83 -0.81 10.60
CA GLY A 3 20.68 -0.15 11.23
C GLY A 3 19.45 -1.03 10.99
N HIS A 4 18.70 -1.32 12.04
CA HIS A 4 17.44 -2.04 11.89
C HIS A 4 16.56 -1.18 10.97
N ALA A 5 16.10 -1.76 9.86
CA ALA A 5 15.22 -1.02 8.96
C ALA A 5 13.93 -0.67 9.72
N ASN A 6 13.53 0.60 9.63
CA ASN A 6 12.34 1.11 10.31
C ASN A 6 11.10 0.29 9.90
N PHE A 7 10.14 0.18 10.82
CA PHE A 7 8.87 -0.51 10.53
C PHE A 7 8.14 0.15 9.35
N LEU A 8 8.19 1.48 9.32
CA LEU A 8 7.51 2.35 8.38
C LEU A 8 8.38 3.58 8.12
N ASP A 9 8.40 4.06 6.87
CA ASP A 9 9.04 5.32 6.49
C ASP A 9 8.06 6.50 6.60
N ALA A 10 6.80 6.28 6.17
CA ALA A 10 5.77 7.32 6.19
C ALA A 10 4.36 6.75 6.36
N PHE A 11 3.49 7.48 7.05
CA PHE A 11 2.04 7.37 6.95
C PHE A 11 1.45 8.72 6.52
N MET A 12 0.47 8.72 5.63
CA MET A 12 -0.25 9.92 5.23
C MET A 12 -1.75 9.69 5.14
N VAL A 13 -2.51 10.71 5.55
CA VAL A 13 -3.92 10.89 5.17
C VAL A 13 -3.97 11.91 4.04
N VAL A 14 -4.29 11.44 2.83
CA VAL A 14 -4.37 12.26 1.62
C VAL A 14 -5.84 12.48 1.28
N VAL A 15 -6.22 13.73 1.02
CA VAL A 15 -7.57 14.12 0.63
C VAL A 15 -7.55 14.72 -0.78
N PHE A 16 -8.53 14.35 -1.59
CA PHE A 16 -8.72 14.90 -2.93
C PHE A 16 -9.85 15.93 -2.92
N GLU A 17 -9.51 17.20 -3.10
CA GLU A 17 -10.45 18.30 -3.34
C GLU A 17 -10.40 18.72 -4.82
N ASN A 18 -9.41 19.56 -5.16
CA ASN A 18 -9.05 19.89 -6.54
C ASN A 18 -7.80 19.13 -7.00
N ALA A 19 -6.93 18.80 -6.04
CA ALA A 19 -5.70 18.05 -6.21
C ALA A 19 -5.44 17.24 -4.93
N PRO A 20 -4.72 16.10 -5.01
CA PRO A 20 -4.42 15.31 -3.84
C PRO A 20 -3.43 16.06 -2.93
N SER A 21 -3.79 16.19 -1.66
CA SER A 21 -2.96 16.88 -0.65
C SER A 21 -2.98 16.12 0.68
N SER A 22 -1.83 16.11 1.37
CA SER A 22 -1.76 15.54 2.72
C SER A 22 -2.45 16.45 3.74
N LYS A 23 -3.34 15.87 4.56
CA LYS A 23 -3.97 16.54 5.72
C LYS A 23 -3.38 16.07 7.06
N PHE A 24 -2.60 15.00 7.01
CA PHE A 24 -1.83 14.44 8.12
C PHE A 24 -0.68 13.63 7.56
N SER A 25 0.50 13.80 8.13
CA SER A 25 1.68 12.98 7.84
C SER A 25 2.34 12.55 9.15
N PHE A 26 2.89 11.35 9.12
CA PHE A 26 3.74 10.82 10.16
C PHE A 26 4.98 10.17 9.52
N PRO A 27 6.20 10.57 9.89
CA PRO A 27 6.51 11.72 10.74
C PRO A 27 5.98 13.04 10.16
N ALA A 28 5.86 14.07 11.00
CA ALA A 28 5.36 15.38 10.58
C ALA A 28 6.26 16.01 9.50
N ASP A 29 7.58 15.86 9.66
CA ASP A 29 8.58 16.14 8.64
C ASP A 29 9.21 14.83 8.18
N LEU A 30 9.09 14.53 6.88
CA LEU A 30 9.65 13.33 6.26
C LEU A 30 11.15 13.48 5.96
N GLY A 31 11.69 14.69 5.98
CA GLY A 31 13.06 14.97 5.54
C GLY A 31 13.31 14.80 4.04
N ASP A 32 12.35 14.23 3.29
CA ASP A 32 12.37 14.07 1.84
C ASP A 32 11.17 14.80 1.20
N ILE A 33 11.45 16.02 0.72
CA ILE A 33 10.46 16.88 0.06
C ILE A 33 9.89 16.22 -1.20
N LYS A 34 10.72 15.47 -1.95
CA LYS A 34 10.27 14.81 -3.18
C LYS A 34 9.31 13.67 -2.85
N LEU A 35 9.63 12.86 -1.84
CA LEU A 35 8.74 11.80 -1.37
C LEU A 35 7.42 12.40 -0.87
N ALA A 36 7.48 13.46 -0.06
CA ALA A 36 6.31 14.15 0.47
C ALA A 36 5.34 14.67 -0.62
N GLN A 37 5.88 15.17 -1.73
CA GLN A 37 5.09 15.66 -2.87
C GLN A 37 4.63 14.53 -3.81
N THR A 38 5.31 13.39 -3.79
CA THR A 38 5.05 12.27 -4.70
C THR A 38 3.93 11.36 -4.17
N ILE A 39 3.94 11.03 -2.88
CA ILE A 39 2.96 10.11 -2.27
C ILE A 39 1.50 10.53 -2.55
N PRO A 40 1.09 11.80 -2.39
CA PRO A 40 -0.28 12.21 -2.69
C PRO A 40 -0.72 11.92 -4.13
N LYS A 41 0.20 12.08 -5.11
CA LYS A 41 -0.08 11.80 -6.52
C LYS A 41 -0.29 10.31 -6.76
N PHE A 42 0.45 9.44 -6.06
CA PHE A 42 0.24 7.99 -6.14
C PHE A 42 -1.02 7.51 -5.41
N CYS A 43 -1.49 8.25 -4.40
CA CYS A 43 -2.77 7.97 -3.72
C CYS A 43 -3.99 8.21 -4.63
N PHE A 44 -3.85 9.11 -5.61
CA PHE A 44 -4.87 9.44 -6.61
C PHE A 44 -4.19 9.59 -7.99
N PRO A 45 -3.77 8.47 -8.61
CA PRO A 45 -2.92 8.47 -9.81
C PRO A 45 -3.71 8.72 -11.11
N GLU A 46 -5.01 8.93 -11.02
CA GLU A 46 -5.93 9.07 -12.15
C GLU A 46 -6.26 10.56 -12.35
N ASP A 47 -6.34 11.02 -13.61
CA ASP A 47 -6.74 12.40 -13.93
C ASP A 47 -8.15 12.74 -13.42
N LYS A 48 -9.03 11.74 -13.41
CA LYS A 48 -10.40 11.83 -12.89
C LYS A 48 -10.71 10.55 -12.13
N ILE A 49 -11.19 10.70 -10.91
CA ILE A 49 -11.65 9.59 -10.08
C ILE A 49 -12.90 8.98 -10.75
N SER A 50 -12.80 7.71 -11.16
CA SER A 50 -13.91 6.93 -11.70
C SER A 50 -14.42 5.95 -10.65
N LEU A 51 -15.72 5.68 -10.67
CA LEU A 51 -16.33 4.59 -9.88
C LEU A 51 -16.62 3.36 -10.77
N GLU A 52 -16.06 3.32 -11.98
CA GLU A 52 -16.18 2.19 -12.88
C GLU A 52 -15.50 0.94 -12.29
N GLY A 53 -16.10 -0.23 -12.50
CA GLY A 53 -15.58 -1.49 -11.95
C GLY A 53 -15.79 -1.70 -10.45
N HIS A 54 -16.32 -0.71 -9.72
CA HIS A 54 -16.69 -0.86 -8.31
C HIS A 54 -18.14 -1.30 -8.12
N ASP A 55 -18.42 -1.89 -6.95
CA ASP A 55 -19.77 -2.25 -6.53
C ASP A 55 -20.62 -1.00 -6.27
N LYS A 56 -21.56 -0.74 -7.19
CA LYS A 56 -22.42 0.46 -7.19
C LYS A 56 -23.51 0.45 -6.13
N THR A 57 -23.70 -0.68 -5.43
CA THR A 57 -24.67 -0.82 -4.33
C THR A 57 -24.12 -0.26 -3.02
N LYS A 58 -22.79 -0.19 -2.88
CA LYS A 58 -22.15 0.38 -1.70
C LYS A 58 -22.24 1.90 -1.71
N GLU A 59 -22.60 2.46 -0.57
CA GLU A 59 -22.57 3.90 -0.36
C GLU A 59 -21.12 4.41 -0.36
N ILE A 60 -20.25 3.74 0.41
CA ILE A 60 -18.81 4.02 0.47
C ILE A 60 -18.06 2.86 -0.18
N ILE A 61 -17.23 3.20 -1.16
CA ILE A 61 -16.32 2.27 -1.82
C ILE A 61 -14.98 2.36 -1.09
N GLN A 62 -14.59 1.27 -0.45
CA GLN A 62 -13.23 1.06 0.05
C GLN A 62 -12.44 0.29 -0.99
N GLU A 63 -11.35 0.87 -1.47
CA GLU A 63 -10.43 0.28 -2.43
C GLU A 63 -9.02 0.22 -1.83
N GLU A 64 -8.40 -0.95 -1.91
CA GLU A 64 -7.02 -1.12 -1.47
C GLU A 64 -6.11 -1.41 -2.65
N PHE A 65 -4.98 -0.75 -2.73
CA PHE A 65 -4.00 -0.95 -3.81
C PHE A 65 -2.59 -0.67 -3.31
N SER A 66 -1.60 -0.99 -4.11
CA SER A 66 -0.22 -0.62 -3.83
C SER A 66 0.47 0.00 -5.03
N PHE A 67 1.57 0.68 -4.74
CA PHE A 67 2.51 1.17 -5.72
C PHE A 67 3.94 0.95 -5.22
N VAL A 68 4.90 1.05 -6.14
CA VAL A 68 6.32 0.97 -5.83
C VAL A 68 7.00 2.25 -6.27
N LEU A 69 7.70 2.90 -5.36
CA LEU A 69 8.61 4.00 -5.66
C LEU A 69 10.02 3.44 -5.78
N THR A 70 10.71 3.82 -6.85
CA THR A 70 12.15 3.58 -6.96
C THR A 70 12.85 4.86 -6.55
N VAL A 71 13.64 4.78 -5.49
CA VAL A 71 14.44 5.94 -5.03
C VAL A 71 15.75 6.02 -5.80
N SER A 72 16.48 7.11 -5.63
CA SER A 72 17.69 7.43 -6.41
C SER A 72 18.82 6.41 -6.29
N ASP A 73 18.86 5.62 -5.22
CA ASP A 73 19.84 4.54 -5.03
C ASP A 73 19.40 3.21 -5.67
N GLY A 74 18.25 3.19 -6.35
CA GLY A 74 17.65 2.01 -6.96
C GLY A 74 16.90 1.10 -5.99
N SER A 75 16.89 1.42 -4.69
CA SER A 75 16.05 0.69 -3.75
C SER A 75 14.57 0.99 -3.97
N LYS A 76 13.73 0.03 -3.56
CA LYS A 76 12.27 0.12 -3.68
C LYS A 76 11.66 0.57 -2.36
N ARG A 77 10.58 1.34 -2.44
CA ARG A 77 9.66 1.62 -1.34
C ARG A 77 8.25 1.22 -1.77
N TYR A 78 7.56 0.51 -0.90
CA TYR A 78 6.23 -0.01 -1.13
C TYR A 78 5.22 0.93 -0.48
N GLY A 79 4.35 1.51 -1.31
CA GLY A 79 3.22 2.30 -0.86
C GLY A 79 1.97 1.43 -0.80
N PHE A 80 1.30 1.40 0.35
CA PHE A 80 0.07 0.66 0.60
C PHE A 80 -1.05 1.65 0.85
N CYS A 81 -2.06 1.61 -0.01
CA CYS A 81 -3.16 2.54 -0.01
C CYS A 81 -4.46 1.86 0.40
N ARG A 82 -5.23 2.55 1.23
CA ARG A 82 -6.66 2.30 1.44
C ARG A 82 -7.43 3.58 1.16
N ARG A 83 -8.15 3.57 0.05
CA ARG A 83 -8.85 4.71 -0.54
C ARG A 83 -10.35 4.56 -0.33
N PHE A 84 -10.98 5.61 0.16
CA PHE A 84 -12.42 5.73 0.39
C PHE A 84 -12.99 6.69 -0.64
N LEU A 85 -13.87 6.16 -1.47
CA LEU A 85 -14.58 6.89 -2.51
C LEU A 85 -16.09 6.85 -2.22
N LYS A 86 -16.81 7.88 -2.63
CA LYS A 86 -18.26 7.94 -2.60
C LYS A 86 -18.76 8.43 -3.95
N LYS A 87 -20.02 8.14 -4.29
CA LYS A 87 -20.69 8.87 -5.38
C LYS A 87 -20.58 10.38 -5.12
N PRO A 88 -20.46 11.21 -6.17
CA PRO A 88 -20.26 12.65 -5.99
C PRO A 88 -21.32 13.24 -5.04
N GLU A 89 -20.88 13.63 -3.84
CA GLU A 89 -21.69 14.27 -2.82
C GLU A 89 -20.93 15.51 -2.36
N PRO A 90 -21.55 16.70 -2.31
CA PRO A 90 -20.84 17.96 -2.04
C PRO A 90 -20.08 17.98 -0.70
N SER A 91 -20.51 17.17 0.26
CA SER A 91 -19.96 17.06 1.62
C SER A 91 -18.83 16.03 1.74
N PHE A 92 -18.66 15.14 0.75
CA PHE A 92 -17.69 14.05 0.81
C PHE A 92 -16.50 14.32 -0.10
N LEU A 93 -15.31 14.31 0.49
CA LEU A 93 -14.04 14.36 -0.23
C LEU A 93 -13.41 12.97 -0.21
N PRO A 94 -12.96 12.43 -1.35
CA PRO A 94 -12.19 11.20 -1.38
C PRO A 94 -10.97 11.27 -0.48
N VAL A 95 -10.77 10.21 0.32
CA VAL A 95 -9.66 10.11 1.28
C VAL A 95 -8.85 8.85 0.99
N CYS A 96 -7.53 8.92 1.12
CA CYS A 96 -6.64 7.78 1.01
C CYS A 96 -5.68 7.75 2.20
N PHE A 97 -5.64 6.63 2.89
CA PHE A 97 -4.60 6.32 3.87
C PHE A 97 -3.46 5.62 3.15
N CYS A 98 -2.25 6.15 3.27
CA CYS A 98 -1.08 5.60 2.61
C CYS A 98 0.04 5.32 3.61
N LEU A 99 0.50 4.07 3.67
CA LEU A 99 1.71 3.65 4.38
C LEU A 99 2.83 3.43 3.37
N VAL A 100 4.04 3.92 3.66
CA VAL A 100 5.24 3.69 2.84
C VAL A 100 6.29 3.00 3.69
N SER A 101 6.83 1.88 3.19
CA SER A 101 7.86 1.11 3.89
C SER A 101 8.83 0.45 2.91
N VAL A 102 10.01 0.09 3.38
CA VAL A 102 10.92 -0.85 2.70
C VAL A 102 10.40 -2.28 2.72
N TRP A 103 9.49 -2.61 3.64
CA TRP A 103 8.94 -3.94 3.80
C TRP A 103 7.72 -4.13 2.91
N SER A 104 7.59 -5.33 2.32
CA SER A 104 6.47 -5.69 1.46
C SER A 104 5.50 -6.66 2.16
N SER A 105 4.83 -6.24 3.24
CA SER A 105 3.91 -7.09 4.03
C SER A 105 2.50 -6.52 4.10
N PHE A 106 1.68 -6.83 3.10
CA PHE A 106 0.36 -6.19 2.94
C PHE A 106 -0.62 -6.55 4.04
N SER A 107 -0.69 -7.82 4.44
CA SER A 107 -1.59 -8.25 5.52
C SER A 107 -1.25 -7.59 6.86
N LEU A 108 0.03 -7.35 7.13
CA LEU A 108 0.47 -6.61 8.31
C LEU A 108 0.08 -5.14 8.21
N PHE A 109 0.31 -4.50 7.05
CA PHE A 109 -0.06 -3.09 6.86
C PHE A 109 -1.59 -2.86 6.80
N GLN A 110 -2.38 -3.83 6.34
CA GLN A 110 -3.84 -3.78 6.46
C GLN A 110 -4.25 -3.74 7.93
N GLN A 111 -3.69 -4.62 8.78
CA GLN A 111 -3.94 -4.58 10.23
C GLN A 111 -3.52 -3.23 10.84
N VAL A 112 -2.43 -2.63 10.37
CA VAL A 112 -2.02 -1.28 10.80
C VAL A 112 -3.08 -0.25 10.42
N LEU A 113 -3.57 -0.26 9.19
CA LEU A 113 -4.61 0.66 8.72
C LEU A 113 -5.94 0.44 9.43
N ASP A 114 -6.30 -0.80 9.77
CA ASP A 114 -7.51 -1.12 10.53
C ASP A 114 -7.49 -0.43 11.90
N HIS A 115 -6.34 -0.44 12.59
CA HIS A 115 -6.19 0.27 13.86
C HIS A 115 -6.18 1.79 13.70
N VAL A 116 -5.55 2.30 12.63
CA VAL A 116 -5.58 3.74 12.33
C VAL A 116 -7.03 4.21 12.14
N GLU A 117 -7.85 3.46 11.41
CA GLU A 117 -9.27 3.76 11.22
C GLU A 117 -10.05 3.86 12.52
N LEU A 118 -9.79 2.97 13.48
CA LEU A 118 -10.41 3.01 14.80
C LEU A 118 -9.98 4.25 15.61
N LEU A 119 -8.76 4.74 15.39
CA LEU A 119 -8.18 5.87 16.11
C LEU A 119 -8.53 7.24 15.51
N LEU A 120 -8.89 7.30 14.24
CA LEU A 120 -9.21 8.55 13.55
C LEU A 120 -10.34 9.36 14.22
N PRO A 121 -11.46 8.76 14.65
CA PRO A 121 -12.52 9.49 15.37
C PRO A 121 -12.08 10.02 16.75
N VAL A 122 -11.06 9.40 17.36
CA VAL A 122 -10.49 9.84 18.64
C VAL A 122 -9.63 11.10 18.43
N GLY A 123 -8.84 11.12 17.35
CA GLY A 123 -8.11 12.30 16.92
C GLY A 123 -6.69 12.02 16.42
N LYS A 124 -6.07 13.05 15.83
CA LYS A 124 -4.72 12.96 15.23
C LYS A 124 -3.65 12.54 16.24
N GLU A 125 -3.77 13.00 17.49
CA GLU A 125 -2.83 12.65 18.57
C GLU A 125 -2.87 11.16 18.92
N ALA A 126 -4.06 10.54 18.88
CA ALA A 126 -4.21 9.10 19.14
C ALA A 126 -3.57 8.26 18.03
N VAL A 127 -3.79 8.65 16.76
CA VAL A 127 -3.11 8.04 15.61
C VAL A 127 -1.59 8.22 15.72
N GLN A 128 -1.11 9.41 16.06
CA GLN A 128 0.32 9.67 16.23
C GLN A 128 0.93 8.86 17.38
N GLY A 129 0.24 8.73 18.51
CA GLY A 129 0.66 7.89 19.64
C GLY A 129 0.81 6.42 19.23
N TYR A 130 -0.16 5.89 18.49
CA TYR A 130 -0.09 4.53 17.93
C TYR A 130 1.09 4.36 16.97
N LEU A 131 1.28 5.28 16.03
CA LEU A 131 2.36 5.21 15.05
C LEU A 131 3.74 5.35 15.69
N ASN A 132 3.88 6.19 16.74
CA ASN A 132 5.10 6.28 17.55
C ASN A 132 5.43 4.95 18.23
N SER A 133 4.44 4.34 18.88
CA SER A 133 4.61 3.02 19.48
C SER A 133 4.93 1.95 18.43
N LEU A 134 4.32 2.02 17.23
CA LEU A 134 4.59 1.10 16.13
C LEU A 134 6.04 1.16 15.63
N ILE A 135 6.55 2.36 15.34
CA ILE A 135 7.92 2.50 14.81
C ILE A 135 9.00 2.18 15.86
N SER A 136 8.65 2.19 17.15
CA SER A 136 9.56 1.76 18.22
C SER A 136 9.77 0.24 18.26
N GLN A 137 8.89 -0.53 17.61
CA GLN A 137 8.98 -1.98 17.56
C GLN A 137 9.84 -2.44 16.38
N PRO A 138 10.58 -3.55 16.52
CA PRO A 138 11.23 -4.18 15.37
C PRO A 138 10.16 -4.69 14.39
N PHE A 139 10.49 -4.68 13.10
CA PHE A 139 9.62 -5.30 12.11
C PHE A 139 9.53 -6.83 12.38
N PRO A 140 8.32 -7.40 12.50
CA PRO A 140 8.16 -8.80 12.90
C PRO A 140 8.73 -9.78 11.88
N MET A 141 9.26 -10.89 12.38
CA MET A 141 9.49 -12.09 11.56
C MET A 141 8.15 -12.74 11.20
N LYS A 142 8.16 -13.60 10.18
CA LYS A 142 6.95 -14.35 9.76
C LYS A 142 6.39 -15.17 10.93
N GLY A 143 5.07 -15.16 11.08
CA GLY A 143 4.34 -15.80 12.18
C GLY A 143 4.44 -15.10 13.54
N VAL A 144 5.24 -14.04 13.66
CA VAL A 144 5.42 -13.32 14.93
C VAL A 144 4.38 -12.23 15.09
N THR A 145 3.79 -12.16 16.28
CA THR A 145 2.90 -11.07 16.70
C THR A 145 3.68 -10.02 17.47
N VAL A 146 3.52 -8.75 17.08
CA VAL A 146 3.97 -7.57 17.81
C VAL A 146 2.80 -6.95 18.55
N THR A 147 3.05 -6.50 19.78
CA THR A 147 2.05 -5.84 20.62
C THR A 147 2.38 -4.35 20.70
N ILE A 148 1.42 -3.50 20.34
CA ILE A 148 1.55 -2.04 20.36
C ILE A 148 0.75 -1.49 21.54
N ASN A 149 1.48 -0.96 22.52
CA ASN A 149 0.90 -0.32 23.69
C ASN A 149 0.77 1.19 23.44
N VAL A 150 -0.42 1.75 23.64
CA VAL A 150 -0.70 3.18 23.47
C VAL A 150 -1.30 3.69 24.78
N GLY A 151 -0.48 4.32 25.61
CA GLY A 151 -0.86 4.75 26.97
C GLY A 151 -1.00 3.60 27.99
N ASP A 152 -1.47 3.92 29.19
CA ASP A 152 -1.41 3.04 30.37
C ASP A 152 -2.70 2.24 30.67
N SER A 153 -3.82 2.50 29.98
CA SER A 153 -5.15 1.98 30.39
C SER A 153 -5.96 1.24 29.31
N GLY A 154 -5.39 1.02 28.12
CA GLY A 154 -6.09 0.39 26.99
C GLY A 154 -5.67 -1.05 26.70
N THR A 155 -6.57 -1.82 26.06
CA THR A 155 -6.21 -3.12 25.45
C THR A 155 -5.17 -2.87 24.36
N PRO A 156 -4.04 -3.58 24.36
CA PRO A 156 -2.99 -3.33 23.38
C PRO A 156 -3.38 -3.85 22.00
N TYR A 157 -2.92 -3.16 20.96
CA TYR A 157 -3.11 -3.59 19.58
C TYR A 157 -2.16 -4.73 19.25
N ARG A 158 -2.59 -5.69 18.45
CA ARG A 158 -1.76 -6.85 18.08
C ARG A 158 -1.68 -6.95 16.57
N LEU A 159 -0.46 -7.04 16.06
CA LEU A 159 -0.16 -7.11 14.64
C LEU A 159 0.63 -8.39 14.38
N THR A 160 0.13 -9.26 13.51
CA THR A 160 0.81 -10.54 13.20
C THR A 160 1.25 -10.55 11.76
N ARG A 161 2.55 -10.78 11.53
CA ARG A 161 3.04 -11.03 10.17
C ARG A 161 2.68 -12.46 9.80
N SER A 162 2.08 -12.65 8.63
CA SER A 162 1.66 -13.97 8.15
C SER A 162 2.83 -14.97 8.11
N TYR A 163 2.52 -16.24 8.38
CA TYR A 163 3.46 -17.37 8.33
C TYR A 163 3.37 -18.15 7.01
N ASN A 164 2.47 -17.78 6.10
CA ASN A 164 2.20 -18.58 4.91
C ASN A 164 3.45 -18.71 4.02
N ASP A 165 3.92 -19.93 3.79
CA ASP A 165 5.09 -20.20 2.95
C ASP A 165 4.81 -19.90 1.48
N PHE A 166 3.55 -19.97 1.01
CA PHE A 166 3.20 -19.49 -0.34
C PHE A 166 3.27 -17.97 -0.46
N GLU A 167 3.39 -17.28 0.67
CA GLU A 167 3.74 -15.88 0.77
C GLU A 167 5.27 -15.70 0.90
N TYR A 168 6.11 -16.53 0.25
CA TYR A 168 7.55 -16.22 0.11
C TYR A 168 7.80 -14.80 -0.46
N LEU A 169 6.80 -14.24 -1.15
CA LEU A 169 6.71 -12.86 -1.62
C LEU A 169 5.72 -11.99 -0.83
N ASP A 170 5.38 -12.34 0.43
CA ASP A 170 4.59 -11.66 1.48
C ASP A 170 3.31 -10.89 1.08
N TYR A 171 2.84 -11.09 -0.15
CA TYR A 171 1.95 -10.10 -0.75
C TYR A 171 1.14 -10.59 -1.96
N VAL A 172 1.56 -11.65 -2.64
CA VAL A 172 1.09 -11.88 -4.00
C VAL A 172 0.10 -13.03 -4.08
N SER A 173 -1.18 -12.69 -4.14
CA SER A 173 -2.19 -13.63 -4.65
C SER A 173 -2.13 -13.65 -6.18
N PHE A 174 -1.98 -14.83 -6.77
CA PHE A 174 -2.08 -15.02 -8.22
C PHE A 174 -3.55 -15.09 -8.70
N GLU A 175 -4.50 -15.28 -7.80
CA GLU A 175 -5.93 -15.42 -8.13
C GLU A 175 -6.45 -14.24 -8.96
N PRO A 176 -6.21 -12.96 -8.63
CA PRO A 176 -6.65 -11.84 -9.46
C PRO A 176 -6.14 -11.91 -10.90
N LEU A 177 -4.90 -12.34 -11.10
CA LEU A 177 -4.31 -12.48 -12.43
C LEU A 177 -4.99 -13.59 -13.24
N PHE A 178 -5.14 -14.78 -12.65
CA PHE A 178 -5.78 -15.93 -13.30
C PHE A 178 -7.29 -15.75 -13.52
N ARG A 179 -7.96 -14.94 -12.68
CA ARG A 179 -9.36 -14.52 -12.92
C ARG A 179 -9.48 -13.47 -14.03
N SER A 180 -8.43 -12.69 -14.25
CA SER A 180 -8.46 -11.57 -15.20
C SER A 180 -8.04 -11.98 -16.62
N LEU A 181 -7.17 -12.98 -16.76
CA LEU A 181 -6.57 -13.35 -18.04
C LEU A 181 -6.60 -14.87 -18.27
N PRO A 182 -6.86 -15.32 -19.51
CA PRO A 182 -6.67 -16.72 -19.88
C PRO A 182 -5.22 -17.17 -19.66
N VAL A 183 -5.02 -18.44 -19.30
CA VAL A 183 -3.69 -19.03 -19.06
C VAL A 183 -2.73 -18.80 -20.23
N LYS A 184 -3.20 -18.89 -21.47
CA LYS A 184 -2.38 -18.61 -22.65
C LYS A 184 -1.79 -17.19 -22.65
N SER A 185 -2.59 -16.20 -22.28
CA SER A 185 -2.14 -14.80 -22.18
C SER A 185 -1.12 -14.63 -21.05
N ILE A 186 -1.32 -15.33 -19.92
CA ILE A 186 -0.37 -15.33 -18.80
C ILE A 186 0.98 -15.91 -19.22
N LEU A 187 1.00 -17.00 -20.00
CA LEU A 187 2.24 -17.58 -20.53
C LEU A 187 2.97 -16.63 -21.50
N CYS A 188 2.22 -15.94 -22.37
CA CYS A 188 2.81 -14.92 -23.26
C CYS A 188 3.38 -13.75 -22.47
N LEU A 189 2.70 -13.31 -21.41
CA LEU A 189 3.19 -12.26 -20.52
C LEU A 189 4.45 -12.72 -19.80
N PHE A 190 4.47 -13.93 -19.25
CA PHE A 190 5.66 -14.51 -18.62
C PHE A 190 6.86 -14.54 -19.57
N ALA A 191 6.69 -15.00 -20.81
CA ALA A 191 7.76 -14.97 -21.81
C ALA A 191 8.21 -13.53 -22.14
N SER A 192 7.26 -12.60 -22.28
CA SER A 192 7.56 -11.18 -22.51
C SER A 192 8.36 -10.57 -21.36
N LEU A 193 8.08 -10.99 -20.11
CA LEU A 193 8.83 -10.55 -18.95
C LEU A 193 10.27 -11.09 -18.97
N LEU A 194 10.46 -12.37 -19.29
CA LEU A 194 11.81 -12.95 -19.40
C LEU A 194 12.65 -12.31 -20.52
N GLU A 195 12.01 -11.75 -21.54
CA GLU A 195 12.64 -10.98 -22.61
C GLU A 195 12.80 -9.48 -22.30
N GLU A 196 12.50 -9.03 -21.07
CA GLU A 196 12.53 -7.62 -20.65
C GLU A 196 11.71 -6.69 -21.57
N ARG A 197 10.59 -7.19 -22.11
CA ARG A 197 9.70 -6.39 -22.96
C ARG A 197 8.96 -5.33 -22.15
N ARG A 198 8.52 -4.27 -22.84
CA ARG A 198 7.66 -3.25 -22.26
C ARG A 198 6.25 -3.82 -22.09
N VAL A 199 5.78 -3.90 -20.85
CA VAL A 199 4.43 -4.39 -20.49
C VAL A 199 3.65 -3.24 -19.86
N ILE A 200 2.43 -3.01 -20.35
CA ILE A 200 1.51 -1.99 -19.81
C ILE A 200 0.25 -2.71 -19.32
N GLY A 201 -0.06 -2.54 -18.03
CA GLY A 201 -1.31 -3.03 -17.43
C GLY A 201 -2.40 -1.96 -17.48
N ILE A 202 -3.61 -2.37 -17.86
CA ILE A 202 -4.80 -1.51 -17.86
C ILE A 202 -5.90 -2.25 -17.12
N ALA A 203 -6.56 -1.59 -16.18
CA ALA A 203 -7.71 -2.13 -15.47
C ALA A 203 -8.68 -1.00 -15.12
N THR A 204 -9.91 -1.38 -14.77
CA THR A 204 -10.97 -0.45 -14.34
C THR A 204 -10.80 0.02 -12.89
N THR A 205 -10.02 -0.69 -12.07
CA THR A 205 -9.75 -0.35 -10.66
C THR A 205 -8.27 -0.49 -10.34
N LEU A 206 -7.77 0.31 -9.40
CA LEU A 206 -6.38 0.28 -8.94
C LEU A 206 -6.09 -0.99 -8.15
N ASN A 207 -7.07 -1.52 -7.41
CA ASN A 207 -6.94 -2.81 -6.74
C ASN A 207 -6.62 -3.93 -7.75
N LYS A 208 -7.42 -4.03 -8.84
CA LYS A 208 -7.21 -5.04 -9.87
C LYS A 208 -5.88 -4.85 -10.59
N LEU A 209 -5.55 -3.61 -10.93
CA LEU A 209 -4.28 -3.29 -11.59
C LEU A 209 -3.09 -3.70 -10.73
N SER A 210 -2.99 -3.17 -9.51
CA SER A 210 -1.85 -3.41 -8.63
C SER A 210 -1.69 -4.88 -8.28
N THR A 211 -2.77 -5.57 -7.90
CA THR A 211 -2.71 -7.02 -7.58
C THR A 211 -2.26 -7.86 -8.77
N CYS A 212 -2.75 -7.59 -9.98
CA CYS A 212 -2.29 -8.27 -11.19
C CYS A 212 -0.83 -7.96 -11.52
N MET A 213 -0.39 -6.70 -11.40
CA MET A 213 1.00 -6.32 -11.63
C MET A 213 1.95 -7.00 -10.63
N ASN A 214 1.57 -7.09 -9.36
CA ASN A 214 2.33 -7.79 -8.33
C ASN A 214 2.40 -9.30 -8.60
N ALA A 215 1.28 -9.92 -9.02
CA ALA A 215 1.23 -11.30 -9.49
C ALA A 215 2.16 -11.54 -10.68
N MET A 216 2.15 -10.67 -11.67
CA MET A 216 3.04 -10.78 -12.83
C MET A 216 4.52 -10.65 -12.44
N ALA A 217 4.87 -9.69 -11.59
CA ALA A 217 6.23 -9.54 -11.10
C ALA A 217 6.72 -10.76 -10.30
N ALA A 218 5.81 -11.45 -9.60
CA ALA A 218 6.10 -12.68 -8.88
C ALA A 218 6.30 -13.92 -9.77
N LEU A 219 5.71 -13.94 -10.97
CA LEU A 219 5.82 -15.10 -11.89
C LEU A 219 7.26 -15.42 -12.27
N ILE A 220 8.14 -14.40 -12.29
CA ILE A 220 9.54 -14.56 -12.68
C ILE A 220 10.46 -14.94 -11.52
N TYR A 221 9.94 -15.21 -10.32
CA TYR A 221 10.74 -15.71 -9.20
C TYR A 221 11.57 -16.94 -9.62
N PRO A 222 12.86 -17.04 -9.23
CA PRO A 222 13.61 -16.20 -8.28
C PRO A 222 14.22 -14.92 -8.88
N PHE A 223 13.97 -14.62 -10.15
CA PHE A 223 14.39 -13.35 -10.75
C PHE A 223 13.53 -12.19 -10.24
N SER A 224 14.09 -10.98 -10.32
CA SER A 224 13.40 -9.75 -9.96
C SER A 224 13.36 -8.81 -11.16
N TRP A 225 12.18 -8.25 -11.45
CA TRP A 225 12.01 -7.24 -12.49
C TRP A 225 12.87 -6.01 -12.17
N GLN A 226 13.86 -5.75 -13.01
CA GLN A 226 14.72 -4.58 -12.91
C GLN A 226 14.03 -3.40 -13.60
N VAL A 227 13.95 -2.28 -12.90
CA VAL A 227 13.53 -1.03 -13.54
C VAL A 227 14.76 -0.50 -14.28
N ARG A 228 14.67 -0.39 -15.60
CA ARG A 228 15.74 0.16 -16.42
C ARG A 228 15.87 1.65 -16.10
N MET A 229 17.00 2.05 -15.51
CA MET A 229 17.37 3.45 -15.35
C MET A 229 18.14 3.85 -16.60
N ASP A 230 17.43 4.30 -17.62
CA ASP A 230 18.00 4.90 -18.83
C ASP A 230 18.14 6.42 -18.66
#